data_AF-A0A834I4F3-F1
#
_entry.id   AF-A0A834I4F3-F1
#
_cell.length_a   1.000
_cell.length_b   1.000
_cell.length_c   1.000
_cell.angle_alpha   90.00
_cell.angle_beta   90.00
_cell.angle_gamma   90.00
#
_symmetry.space_group_name_H-M   'P 1'
#
loop_
_entity.id
_entity.type
_entity.pdbx_description
1 polymer ?
#
loop_
_entity_poly.entity_id
_entity_poly.type
_entity_poly.pdbx_seq_one_letter_code
_entity_poly.pdbx_strand_id
1 'polypeptide(L)'
;MTDQLGIEKRLAISYAFCTIMGIIASVSTGIVWSHWYRTLDKCGIGRNCSCILYGQNTLSTFLGGGQAPCIWVTFGPLLYAFFSLCMTCFHGYRVLFTTKSPKMRTRRTMLATMHGSSVQVETIAQEDISSLYRCFWITISVFTSFFFVYALIHFSIYLDGYYTTCNQYRIVLQKLLRMHGTALPVVHGRLHCQSIFDFMDYMQLDNDVAFRNGFINTGLALIIGLISSFVGCILFLSASILNIIMAKRHD
;
A
#
# COMPACT_ATOMS: atom_id res chain seq x y z
N MET A 1 8.90 18.24 -23.25
CA MET A 1 9.41 19.07 -22.15
C MET A 1 8.41 18.99 -21.01
N THR A 2 8.70 18.25 -19.94
CA THR A 2 7.74 17.98 -18.85
C THR A 2 7.56 19.25 -18.03
N ASP A 3 6.37 19.83 -18.05
CA ASP A 3 6.07 21.05 -17.28
C ASP A 3 6.08 20.80 -15.76
N GLN A 4 6.60 21.74 -14.97
CA GLN A 4 6.63 21.64 -13.50
C GLN A 4 5.22 21.46 -12.94
N LEU A 5 4.24 22.20 -13.48
CA LEU A 5 2.83 22.05 -13.10
C LEU A 5 2.31 20.63 -13.35
N GLY A 6 2.73 20.01 -14.46
CA GLY A 6 2.38 18.63 -14.79
C GLY A 6 2.94 17.62 -13.80
N ILE A 7 4.18 17.83 -13.33
CA ILE A 7 4.80 16.97 -12.31
C ILE A 7 4.12 17.17 -10.95
N GLU A 8 3.85 18.40 -10.55
CA GLU A 8 3.16 18.73 -9.30
C GLU A 8 1.76 18.08 -9.25
N LYS A 9 1.02 18.10 -10.36
CA LYS A 9 -0.28 17.39 -10.49
C LYS A 9 -0.13 15.88 -10.29
N ARG A 10 0.85 15.27 -10.96
CA ARG A 10 1.12 13.82 -10.84
C ARG A 10 1.54 13.44 -9.44
N LEU A 11 2.39 14.24 -8.79
CA LEU A 11 2.83 14.03 -7.41
C LEU A 11 1.66 14.16 -6.43
N ALA A 12 0.83 15.21 -6.55
CA ALA A 12 -0.36 15.38 -5.71
C ALA A 12 -1.29 14.15 -5.79
N ILE A 13 -1.57 13.67 -7.00
CA ILE A 13 -2.38 12.47 -7.22
C ILE A 13 -1.70 11.23 -6.64
N SER A 14 -0.41 11.05 -6.90
CA SER A 14 0.35 9.88 -6.42
C SER A 14 0.36 9.80 -4.89
N TYR A 15 0.64 10.91 -4.20
CA TYR A 15 0.61 10.97 -2.74
C TYR A 15 -0.80 10.80 -2.17
N ALA A 16 -1.84 11.29 -2.85
CA ALA A 16 -3.22 11.05 -2.43
C ALA A 16 -3.54 9.55 -2.44
N PHE A 17 -3.17 8.86 -3.53
CA PHE A 17 -3.32 7.41 -3.61
C PHE A 17 -2.43 6.66 -2.59
N CYS A 18 -1.20 7.10 -2.33
CA CYS A 18 -0.36 6.53 -1.26
C CYS A 18 -1.05 6.61 0.10
N THR A 19 -1.66 7.75 0.41
CA THR A 19 -2.41 7.97 1.66
C THR A 19 -3.56 6.98 1.77
N ILE A 20 -4.39 6.88 0.72
CA ILE A 20 -5.55 5.98 0.68
C ILE A 20 -5.11 4.52 0.83
N MET A 21 -4.10 4.09 0.08
CA MET A 21 -3.60 2.72 0.12
C MET A 21 -2.98 2.37 1.48
N GLY A 22 -2.25 3.30 2.11
CA GLY A 22 -1.73 3.12 3.47
C GLY A 22 -2.82 2.95 4.52
N ILE A 23 -3.88 3.76 4.44
CA ILE A 23 -5.04 3.64 5.34
C ILE A 23 -5.76 2.30 5.13
N ILE A 24 -6.02 1.91 3.87
CA ILE A 24 -6.68 0.63 3.57
C ILE A 24 -5.85 -0.55 4.10
N ALA A 25 -4.52 -0.54 3.89
CA ALA A 25 -3.62 -1.58 4.41
C ALA A 25 -3.66 -1.66 5.96
N SER A 26 -3.63 -0.51 6.63
CA SER A 26 -3.70 -0.43 8.10
C SER A 26 -5.04 -0.92 8.65
N VAL A 27 -6.16 -0.43 8.11
CA VAL A 27 -7.50 -0.77 8.61
C VAL A 27 -7.83 -2.24 8.35
N SER A 28 -7.54 -2.74 7.15
CA SER A 28 -7.83 -4.14 6.80
C SER A 28 -7.05 -5.14 7.68
N THR A 29 -5.75 -4.91 7.89
CA THR A 29 -4.95 -5.73 8.81
C THR A 29 -5.38 -5.56 10.26
N GLY A 30 -5.73 -4.34 10.68
CA GLY A 30 -6.20 -4.05 12.03
C GLY A 30 -7.51 -4.74 12.38
N ILE A 31 -8.46 -4.80 11.43
CA ILE A 31 -9.72 -5.55 11.60
C ILE A 31 -9.41 -7.04 11.83
N VAL A 32 -8.58 -7.63 10.96
CA VAL A 32 -8.25 -9.06 11.05
C VAL A 32 -7.50 -9.36 12.35
N TRP A 33 -6.49 -8.55 12.68
CA TRP A 33 -5.71 -8.76 13.89
C TRP A 33 -6.57 -8.63 15.15
N SER A 34 -7.43 -7.60 15.22
CA SER A 34 -8.37 -7.42 16.34
C SER A 34 -9.31 -8.60 16.49
N HIS A 35 -9.89 -9.08 15.38
CA HIS A 35 -10.81 -10.23 15.35
C HIS A 35 -10.16 -11.51 15.88
N TRP A 36 -8.92 -11.78 15.48
CA TRP A 36 -8.21 -13.01 15.84
C TRP A 36 -7.36 -12.92 17.10
N TYR A 37 -7.21 -11.72 17.67
CA TYR A 37 -6.26 -11.42 18.74
C TYR A 37 -6.32 -12.43 19.89
N ARG A 38 -7.53 -12.63 20.45
CA ARG A 38 -7.73 -13.50 21.62
C ARG A 38 -7.87 -14.97 21.26
N THR A 39 -8.39 -15.28 20.08
CA THR A 39 -8.59 -16.66 19.63
C THR A 39 -7.24 -17.34 19.33
N LEU A 40 -6.28 -16.60 18.79
CA LEU A 40 -4.96 -17.13 18.43
C LEU A 40 -3.93 -17.10 19.56
N ASP A 41 -4.13 -16.25 20.59
CA ASP A 41 -3.21 -16.08 21.70
C ASP A 41 -3.31 -17.21 22.74
N LYS A 42 -2.81 -18.40 22.38
CA LYS A 42 -2.80 -19.59 23.25
C LYS A 42 -1.39 -20.03 23.69
N CYS A 43 -0.39 -19.17 23.57
CA CYS A 43 1.02 -19.54 23.80
C CYS A 43 1.45 -19.67 25.27
N GLY A 44 0.51 -19.64 26.21
CA GLY A 44 0.78 -19.78 27.64
C GLY A 44 1.37 -18.52 28.27
N ILE A 45 1.76 -18.60 29.55
CA ILE A 45 2.23 -17.46 30.33
C ILE A 45 3.60 -17.00 29.81
N GLY A 46 3.70 -15.72 29.45
CA GLY A 46 4.96 -15.06 29.05
C GLY A 46 5.28 -15.09 27.56
N ARG A 47 4.37 -15.56 26.69
CA ARG A 47 4.51 -15.50 25.22
C ARG A 47 3.22 -15.06 24.56
N ASN A 48 3.27 -13.95 23.82
CA ASN A 48 2.12 -13.42 23.07
C ASN A 48 2.11 -14.01 21.66
N CYS A 49 1.02 -14.71 21.32
CA CYS A 49 0.77 -15.30 20.01
C CYS A 49 -0.53 -14.81 19.39
N SER A 50 -0.81 -13.52 19.55
CA SER A 50 -2.05 -12.88 19.09
C SER A 50 -2.07 -12.58 17.58
N CYS A 51 -0.96 -12.76 16.88
CA CYS A 51 -0.87 -12.34 15.48
C CYS A 51 -1.32 -13.44 14.53
N ILE A 52 -2.17 -13.10 13.56
CA ILE A 52 -2.55 -14.03 12.50
C ILE A 52 -1.38 -14.35 11.56
N LEU A 53 -0.45 -13.41 11.35
CA LEU A 53 0.71 -13.64 10.50
C LEU A 53 1.72 -14.53 11.22
N TYR A 54 2.40 -15.38 10.45
CA TYR A 54 3.34 -16.38 10.97
C TYR A 54 2.69 -17.34 11.98
N GLY A 55 1.40 -17.64 11.81
CA GLY A 55 0.69 -18.63 12.61
C GLY A 55 1.27 -20.04 12.39
N GLN A 56 1.25 -20.87 13.43
CA GLN A 56 1.91 -22.17 13.46
C GLN A 56 0.93 -23.29 13.81
N ASN A 57 1.01 -24.39 13.06
CA ASN A 57 0.33 -25.63 13.41
C ASN A 57 1.13 -26.36 14.51
N THR A 58 0.47 -26.73 15.61
CA THR A 58 1.03 -27.64 16.61
C THR A 58 0.42 -29.05 16.50
N LEU A 59 0.65 -29.92 17.49
CA LEU A 59 0.07 -31.26 17.53
C LEU A 59 -1.43 -31.24 17.87
N SER A 60 -1.87 -30.28 18.69
CA SER A 60 -3.23 -30.23 19.21
C SER A 60 -4.01 -28.97 18.78
N THR A 61 -3.34 -27.85 18.49
CA THR A 61 -3.99 -26.58 18.20
C THR A 61 -3.25 -25.75 17.14
N PHE A 62 -3.96 -24.80 16.53
CA PHE A 62 -3.35 -23.75 15.74
C PHE A 62 -3.07 -22.52 16.63
N LEU A 63 -1.84 -22.01 16.58
CA LEU A 63 -1.38 -20.87 17.35
C LEU A 63 -1.11 -19.69 16.42
N GLY A 64 -1.34 -18.46 16.88
CA GLY A 64 -0.87 -17.28 16.16
C GLY A 64 0.65 -17.12 16.25
N GLY A 65 1.18 -16.23 15.42
CA GLY A 65 2.57 -15.79 15.48
C GLY A 65 2.78 -14.71 16.55
N GLY A 66 4.04 -14.31 16.70
CA GLY A 66 4.43 -13.23 17.60
C GLY A 66 3.73 -11.90 17.25
N GLN A 67 3.52 -11.05 18.24
CA GLN A 67 2.74 -9.81 18.09
C GLN A 67 3.37 -8.77 17.13
N ALA A 68 4.71 -8.74 17.04
CA ALA A 68 5.46 -7.70 16.33
C ALA A 68 5.11 -7.58 14.84
N PRO A 69 5.04 -8.66 14.04
CA PRO A 69 4.56 -8.60 12.66
C PRO A 69 3.20 -7.92 12.50
N CYS A 70 2.21 -8.24 13.34
CA CYS A 70 0.89 -7.62 13.25
C CYS A 70 0.91 -6.13 13.63
N ILE A 71 1.67 -5.75 14.66
CA ILE A 71 1.91 -4.34 14.99
C ILE A 71 2.50 -3.62 13.77
N TRP A 72 3.52 -4.21 13.14
CA TRP A 72 4.18 -3.62 11.99
C TRP A 72 3.25 -3.49 10.78
N VAL A 73 2.52 -4.55 10.41
CA VAL A 73 1.67 -4.48 9.21
C VAL A 73 0.46 -3.57 9.41
N THR A 74 -0.04 -3.44 10.65
CA THR A 74 -1.16 -2.57 10.99
C THR A 74 -0.76 -1.12 11.14
N PHE A 75 0.30 -0.80 11.88
CA PHE A 75 0.66 0.59 12.19
C PHE A 75 1.75 1.15 11.28
N GLY A 76 2.61 0.31 10.70
CA GLY A 76 3.67 0.76 9.79
C GLY A 76 3.17 1.62 8.62
N PRO A 77 2.05 1.26 7.96
CA PRO A 77 1.47 2.08 6.90
C PRO A 77 1.09 3.51 7.29
N LEU A 78 0.74 3.73 8.56
CA LEU A 78 0.30 5.05 9.02
C LEU A 78 1.42 6.09 8.95
N LEU A 79 2.69 5.67 9.13
CA LEU A 79 3.83 6.57 9.06
C LEU A 79 3.99 7.18 7.67
N TYR A 80 3.98 6.35 6.64
CA TYR A 80 4.10 6.84 5.26
C TYR A 80 2.80 7.45 4.73
N ALA A 81 1.63 7.04 5.27
CA ALA A 81 0.35 7.66 4.95
C ALA A 81 0.30 9.10 5.46
N PHE A 82 0.79 9.36 6.67
CA PHE A 82 0.90 10.71 7.23
C PHE A 82 1.82 11.59 6.38
N PHE A 83 3.01 11.10 6.02
CA PHE A 83 3.91 11.83 5.12
C PHE A 83 3.24 12.14 3.78
N SER A 84 2.58 11.14 3.18
CA SER A 84 1.89 11.29 1.90
C SER A 84 0.73 12.28 1.98
N LEU A 85 0.01 12.33 3.10
CA LEU A 85 -1.05 13.30 3.32
C LEU A 85 -0.49 14.73 3.33
N CYS A 86 0.60 14.97 4.07
CA CYS A 86 1.27 16.28 4.08
C CYS A 86 1.72 16.68 2.67
N MET A 87 2.32 15.77 1.91
CA MET A 87 2.78 16.04 0.54
C MET A 87 1.61 16.25 -0.42
N THR A 88 0.49 15.54 -0.23
CA THR A 88 -0.75 15.75 -1.00
C THR A 88 -1.28 17.15 -0.78
N CYS A 89 -1.35 17.61 0.48
CA CYS A 89 -1.77 18.96 0.82
C CYS A 89 -0.82 20.01 0.22
N PHE A 90 0.49 19.78 0.30
CA PHE A 90 1.50 20.70 -0.23
C PHE A 90 1.41 20.86 -1.76
N HIS A 91 1.50 19.75 -2.51
CA HIS A 91 1.43 19.78 -3.96
C HIS A 91 0.02 20.16 -4.45
N GLY A 92 -1.03 19.70 -3.76
CA GLY A 92 -2.41 20.06 -4.05
C GLY A 92 -2.67 21.56 -3.87
N TYR A 93 -2.17 22.16 -2.78
CA TYR A 93 -2.27 23.60 -2.56
C TYR A 93 -1.59 24.38 -3.69
N ARG A 94 -0.37 23.94 -4.06
CA ARG A 94 0.40 24.54 -5.14
C ARG A 94 -0.36 24.50 -6.47
N VAL A 95 -0.90 23.34 -6.84
CA VAL A 95 -1.67 23.15 -8.07
C VAL A 95 -2.97 23.95 -8.07
N LEU A 96 -3.70 24.00 -6.96
CA LEU A 96 -5.03 24.61 -6.92
C LEU A 96 -5.01 26.14 -6.71
N PHE A 97 -4.06 26.65 -5.92
CA PHE A 97 -4.10 28.04 -5.47
C PHE A 97 -2.91 28.88 -5.92
N THR A 98 -1.81 28.28 -6.38
CA THR A 98 -0.62 29.02 -6.81
C THR A 98 -0.39 28.99 -8.32
N THR A 99 -1.24 28.27 -9.05
CA THR A 99 -1.29 28.33 -10.51
C THR A 99 -1.69 29.74 -10.92
N LYS A 100 -0.74 30.49 -11.50
CA LYS A 100 -1.05 31.79 -12.05
C LYS A 100 -1.86 31.55 -13.30
N SER A 101 -3.14 31.92 -13.28
CA SER A 101 -3.95 31.93 -14.50
C SER A 101 -3.16 32.69 -15.57
N PRO A 102 -3.06 32.17 -16.81
CA PRO A 102 -2.35 32.88 -17.86
C PRO A 102 -3.05 34.22 -17.99
N LYS A 103 -2.35 35.34 -17.77
CA LYS A 103 -2.91 36.68 -17.96
C LYS A 103 -3.48 36.75 -19.37
N MET A 104 -4.80 36.54 -19.48
CA MET A 104 -5.52 36.26 -20.71
C MET A 104 -4.97 35.07 -21.50
N ARG A 105 -5.91 34.27 -22.01
CA ARG A 105 -5.74 33.39 -23.16
C ARG A 105 -5.45 34.25 -24.41
N THR A 106 -4.35 35.00 -24.44
CA THR A 106 -3.95 35.75 -25.62
C THR A 106 -3.36 34.75 -26.60
N ARG A 107 -4.23 34.16 -27.43
CA ARG A 107 -3.82 33.54 -28.70
C ARG A 107 -3.08 34.63 -29.50
N ARG A 108 -1.76 34.67 -29.39
CA ARG A 108 -0.94 35.42 -30.34
C ARG A 108 -0.70 34.49 -31.52
N THR A 109 -1.53 34.63 -32.54
CA THR A 109 -1.21 34.13 -33.87
C THR A 109 -0.22 35.09 -34.50
N MET A 110 1.04 34.68 -34.59
CA MET A 110 2.02 35.41 -35.40
C MET A 110 2.09 34.77 -36.77
N LEU A 111 1.97 35.58 -37.82
CA LEU A 111 2.30 35.17 -39.19
C LEU A 111 3.82 35.19 -39.31
N ALA A 112 4.45 34.03 -39.23
CA ALA A 112 5.87 33.89 -39.52
C ALA A 112 6.02 33.59 -41.01
N THR A 113 6.59 34.52 -41.77
CA THR A 113 6.89 34.29 -43.18
C THR A 113 8.22 33.54 -43.26
N MET A 114 8.17 32.23 -43.53
CA MET A 114 9.36 31.45 -43.86
C MET A 114 9.28 31.07 -45.33
N HIS A 115 10.30 31.44 -46.12
CA HIS A 115 10.44 30.96 -47.50
C HIS A 115 9.23 31.23 -48.42
N GLY A 116 8.60 32.40 -48.28
CA GLY A 116 7.45 32.81 -49.12
C GLY A 116 6.12 32.15 -48.77
N SER A 117 6.07 31.27 -47.77
CA SER A 117 4.81 30.77 -47.19
C SER A 117 4.59 31.38 -45.80
N SER A 118 3.35 31.82 -45.55
CA SER A 118 2.93 32.32 -44.24
C SER A 118 2.57 31.13 -43.36
N VAL A 119 3.37 30.87 -42.32
CA VAL A 119 3.07 29.87 -41.30
C VAL A 119 2.46 30.58 -40.10
N GLN A 120 1.23 30.19 -39.74
CA GLN A 120 0.55 30.72 -38.56
C GLN A 120 1.10 30.01 -37.32
N VAL A 121 1.95 30.69 -36.55
CA VAL A 121 2.49 30.16 -35.30
C VAL A 121 1.54 30.54 -34.18
N GLU A 122 0.88 29.54 -33.59
CA GLU A 122 0.01 29.70 -32.44
C GLU A 122 0.81 29.42 -31.16
N THR A 123 1.19 30.48 -30.43
CA THR A 123 1.84 30.31 -29.13
C THR A 123 0.77 30.18 -28.05
N ILE A 124 0.65 28.98 -27.46
CA ILE A 124 -0.23 28.73 -26.32
C ILE A 124 0.49 29.21 -25.05
N ALA A 125 -0.05 30.22 -24.39
CA ALA A 125 0.44 30.65 -23.07
C ALA A 125 0.19 29.52 -22.06
N GLN A 126 1.26 28.94 -21.54
CA GLN A 126 1.21 27.84 -20.58
C GLN A 126 0.97 28.37 -19.17
N GLU A 127 0.08 27.72 -18.42
CA GLU A 127 -0.08 27.99 -16.99
C GLU A 127 1.23 27.68 -16.27
N ASP A 128 1.73 28.66 -15.52
CA ASP A 128 3.03 28.54 -14.85
C ASP A 128 2.86 28.71 -13.34
N ILE A 129 3.74 28.05 -12.59
CA ILE A 129 3.76 28.02 -11.14
C ILE A 129 5.10 28.54 -10.63
N SER A 130 5.13 29.07 -9.39
CA SER A 130 6.41 29.49 -8.80
C SER A 130 7.39 28.30 -8.75
N SER A 131 8.61 28.51 -9.24
CA SER A 131 9.66 27.50 -9.19
C SER A 131 10.06 27.21 -7.75
N LEU A 132 10.28 25.93 -7.45
CA LEU A 132 10.79 25.51 -6.15
C LEU A 132 12.32 25.46 -6.21
N TYR A 133 12.95 25.74 -5.07
CA TYR A 133 14.40 25.62 -4.93
C TYR A 133 14.84 24.16 -5.12
N ARG A 134 16.00 23.96 -5.75
CA ARG A 134 16.57 22.64 -6.00
C ARG A 134 16.70 21.78 -4.72
N CYS A 135 17.07 22.40 -3.60
CA CYS A 135 17.21 21.71 -2.32
C CYS A 135 15.91 21.03 -1.87
N PHE A 136 14.74 21.59 -2.19
CA PHE A 136 13.45 20.96 -1.91
C PHE A 136 13.32 19.62 -2.65
N TRP A 137 13.57 19.60 -3.96
CA TRP A 137 13.44 18.39 -4.77
C TRP A 137 14.43 17.30 -4.32
N ILE A 138 15.67 17.67 -4.02
CA ILE A 138 16.67 16.74 -3.47
C ILE A 138 16.18 16.14 -2.14
N THR A 139 15.68 16.98 -1.24
CA THR A 139 15.21 16.54 0.08
C THR A 139 14.04 15.57 -0.06
N ILE A 140 13.04 15.91 -0.87
CA ILE A 140 11.87 15.05 -1.10
C ILE A 140 12.26 13.77 -1.85
N SER A 141 13.23 13.78 -2.76
CA SER A 141 13.78 12.56 -3.38
C SER A 141 14.36 11.60 -2.34
N VAL A 142 15.09 12.11 -1.34
CA VAL A 142 15.64 11.29 -0.25
C VAL A 142 14.52 10.68 0.59
N PHE A 143 13.55 11.49 1.02
CA PHE A 143 12.41 11.01 1.81
C PHE A 143 11.56 9.98 1.05
N THR A 144 11.23 10.24 -0.21
CA THR A 144 10.44 9.30 -1.02
C THR A 144 11.18 7.99 -1.31
N SER A 145 12.50 8.04 -1.48
CA SER A 145 13.32 6.83 -1.62
C SER A 145 13.37 6.01 -0.33
N PHE A 146 13.48 6.67 0.82
CA PHE A 146 13.36 6.01 2.12
C PHE A 146 11.99 5.34 2.30
N PHE A 147 10.91 6.05 1.99
CA PHE A 147 9.56 5.49 2.09
C PHE A 147 9.27 4.38 1.08
N PHE A 148 9.90 4.40 -0.09
CA PHE A 148 9.85 3.27 -1.03
C PHE A 148 10.45 2.01 -0.40
N VAL A 149 11.66 2.09 0.16
CA VAL A 149 12.30 0.94 0.83
C VAL A 149 11.47 0.50 2.04
N TYR A 150 10.94 1.44 2.81
CA TYR A 150 10.05 1.16 3.93
C TYR A 150 8.79 0.39 3.49
N ALA A 151 8.11 0.86 2.44
CA ALA A 151 6.91 0.22 1.90
C ALA A 151 7.22 -1.17 1.30
N LEU A 152 8.40 -1.34 0.70
CA LEU A 152 8.87 -2.64 0.22
C LEU A 152 9.06 -3.64 1.36
N ILE A 153 9.72 -3.23 2.44
CA ILE A 153 9.91 -4.08 3.64
C ILE A 153 8.55 -4.44 4.26
N HIS A 154 7.65 -3.47 4.37
CA HIS A 154 6.28 -3.70 4.85
C HIS A 154 5.56 -4.75 4.00
N PHE A 155 5.56 -4.58 2.67
CA PHE A 155 4.96 -5.54 1.75
C PHE A 155 5.60 -6.92 1.86
N SER A 156 6.93 -7.02 1.94
CA SER A 156 7.64 -8.31 2.08
C SER A 156 7.26 -9.04 3.37
N ILE A 157 7.28 -8.36 4.52
CA ILE A 157 6.91 -8.97 5.82
C ILE A 157 5.44 -9.43 5.79
N TYR A 158 4.55 -8.63 5.20
CA TYR A 158 3.14 -8.96 5.09
C TYR A 158 2.94 -10.18 4.17
N LEU A 159 3.53 -10.16 2.98
CA LEU A 159 3.43 -11.25 1.99
C LEU A 159 3.94 -12.58 2.57
N ASP A 160 5.11 -12.55 3.19
CA ASP A 160 5.74 -13.74 3.78
C ASP A 160 4.90 -14.29 4.95
N GLY A 161 4.43 -13.41 5.84
CA GLY A 161 3.55 -13.79 6.94
C GLY A 161 2.21 -14.37 6.48
N TYR A 162 1.62 -13.81 5.41
CA TYR A 162 0.39 -14.28 4.79
C TYR A 162 0.52 -15.71 4.25
N TYR A 163 1.57 -15.97 3.47
CA TYR A 163 1.81 -17.30 2.91
C TYR A 163 2.24 -18.31 3.97
N THR A 164 3.05 -17.90 4.94
CA THR A 164 3.47 -18.77 6.05
C THR A 164 2.27 -19.28 6.82
N THR A 165 1.38 -18.39 7.27
CA THR A 165 0.15 -18.77 7.98
C THR A 165 -0.75 -19.65 7.11
N CYS A 166 -0.95 -19.28 5.84
CA CYS A 166 -1.75 -20.07 4.91
C CYS A 166 -1.23 -21.52 4.79
N ASN A 167 0.07 -21.70 4.60
CA ASN A 167 0.68 -23.03 4.46
C ASN A 167 0.57 -23.84 5.75
N GLN A 168 0.75 -23.20 6.92
CA GLN A 168 0.57 -23.86 8.20
C GLN A 168 -0.89 -24.27 8.43
N TYR A 169 -1.86 -23.43 8.05
CA TYR A 169 -3.27 -23.74 8.22
C TYR A 169 -3.77 -24.82 7.26
N ARG A 170 -3.17 -24.97 6.06
CA ARG A 170 -3.44 -26.14 5.18
C ARG A 170 -3.16 -27.46 5.87
N ILE A 171 -2.09 -27.52 6.67
CA ILE A 171 -1.73 -28.71 7.45
C ILE A 171 -2.78 -28.98 8.53
N VAL A 172 -3.29 -27.93 9.19
CA VAL A 172 -4.41 -28.05 10.15
C VAL A 172 -5.65 -28.61 9.46
N LEU A 173 -6.02 -28.04 8.31
CA LEU A 173 -7.22 -28.43 7.58
C LEU A 173 -7.17 -29.89 7.13
N GLN A 174 -6.00 -30.37 6.69
CA GLN A 174 -5.77 -31.77 6.37
C GLN A 174 -6.07 -32.70 7.56
N LYS A 175 -5.60 -32.34 8.75
CA LYS A 175 -5.85 -33.12 9.98
C LYS A 175 -7.32 -33.08 10.38
N LEU A 176 -7.93 -31.90 10.33
CA LEU A 176 -9.31 -31.67 10.77
C LEU A 176 -10.32 -32.41 9.89
N LEU A 177 -10.14 -32.35 8.57
CA LEU A 177 -11.04 -32.98 7.60
C LEU A 177 -10.71 -34.45 7.32
N ARG A 178 -9.69 -35.03 7.99
CA ARG A 178 -9.16 -36.39 7.73
C ARG A 178 -8.95 -36.64 6.23
N MET A 179 -8.44 -35.63 5.52
CA MET A 179 -8.26 -35.72 4.07
C MET A 179 -7.07 -36.61 3.73
N HIS A 180 -7.32 -37.65 2.94
CA HIS A 180 -6.33 -38.57 2.41
C HIS A 180 -6.50 -38.74 0.89
N GLY A 181 -5.47 -39.27 0.21
CA GLY A 181 -5.54 -39.59 -1.21
C GLY A 181 -5.67 -38.36 -2.12
N THR A 182 -6.55 -38.45 -3.12
CA THR A 182 -6.68 -37.46 -4.23
C THR A 182 -7.21 -36.08 -3.79
N ALA A 183 -7.79 -35.96 -2.60
CA ALA A 183 -8.23 -34.67 -2.04
C ALA A 183 -7.07 -33.82 -1.52
N LEU A 184 -5.95 -34.43 -1.14
CA LEU A 184 -4.78 -33.73 -0.60
C LEU A 184 -4.16 -32.70 -1.56
N PRO A 185 -3.89 -33.01 -2.84
CA PRO A 185 -3.35 -32.03 -3.79
C PRO A 185 -4.33 -30.89 -4.11
N VAL A 186 -5.63 -31.06 -3.88
CA VAL A 186 -6.60 -29.96 -4.07
C VAL A 186 -6.38 -28.88 -3.01
N VAL A 187 -6.25 -29.27 -1.74
CA VAL A 187 -6.07 -28.32 -0.64
C VAL A 187 -4.68 -27.72 -0.62
N HIS A 188 -3.66 -28.53 -0.90
CA HIS A 188 -2.27 -28.06 -0.88
C HIS A 188 -1.81 -27.40 -2.18
N GLY A 189 -2.46 -27.65 -3.31
CA GLY A 189 -2.01 -27.19 -4.63
C GLY A 189 -3.00 -26.35 -5.43
N ARG A 190 -4.31 -26.41 -5.15
CA ARG A 190 -5.33 -25.71 -5.97
C ARG A 190 -6.14 -24.65 -5.24
N LEU A 191 -6.33 -24.78 -3.94
CA LEU A 191 -7.00 -23.74 -3.17
C LEU A 191 -6.10 -22.51 -3.02
N HIS A 192 -6.66 -21.32 -3.26
CA HIS A 192 -5.97 -20.06 -2.99
C HIS A 192 -5.90 -19.81 -1.48
N CYS A 193 -4.88 -19.10 -1.03
CA CYS A 193 -4.74 -18.76 0.39
C CYS A 193 -5.93 -17.97 0.95
N GLN A 194 -6.58 -17.16 0.12
CA GLN A 194 -7.84 -16.49 0.48
C GLN A 194 -8.88 -17.50 0.98
N SER A 195 -9.12 -18.58 0.22
CA SER A 195 -10.07 -19.62 0.60
C SER A 195 -9.63 -20.38 1.85
N ILE A 196 -8.33 -20.55 2.07
CA ILE A 196 -7.80 -21.18 3.31
C ILE A 196 -8.13 -20.33 4.53
N PHE A 197 -8.01 -19.00 4.42
CA PHE A 197 -8.44 -18.08 5.48
C PHE A 197 -9.96 -18.06 5.66
N ASP A 198 -10.74 -18.22 4.59
CA ASP A 198 -12.20 -18.39 4.72
C ASP A 198 -12.54 -19.68 5.49
N PHE A 199 -11.85 -20.81 5.20
CA PHE A 199 -11.98 -22.02 6.03
C PHE A 199 -11.58 -21.77 7.48
N MET A 200 -10.58 -20.91 7.73
CA MET A 200 -10.20 -20.54 9.09
C MET A 200 -11.35 -19.84 9.81
N ASP A 201 -12.06 -18.91 9.15
CA ASP A 201 -13.20 -18.22 9.75
C ASP A 201 -14.25 -19.19 10.27
N TYR A 202 -14.59 -20.25 9.52
CA TYR A 202 -15.66 -21.20 9.87
C TYR A 202 -15.21 -22.39 10.74
N MET A 203 -13.99 -22.89 10.53
CA MET A 203 -13.54 -24.17 11.13
C MET A 203 -12.71 -23.96 12.40
N GLN A 204 -12.07 -22.80 12.56
CA GLN A 204 -11.27 -22.53 13.75
C GLN A 204 -12.21 -22.26 14.93
N LEU A 205 -12.14 -23.13 15.93
CA LEU A 205 -12.90 -22.99 17.15
C LEU A 205 -12.38 -21.81 17.99
N ASP A 206 -13.33 -21.06 18.54
CA ASP A 206 -13.04 -20.07 19.55
C ASP A 206 -12.53 -20.73 20.84
N ASN A 207 -11.78 -19.98 21.64
CA ASN A 207 -11.43 -20.45 22.98
C ASN A 207 -12.64 -20.30 23.90
N ASP A 208 -12.77 -21.18 24.89
CA ASP A 208 -13.85 -21.15 25.89
C ASP A 208 -13.95 -19.80 26.65
N VAL A 209 -12.90 -18.96 26.59
CA VAL A 209 -12.81 -17.65 27.24
C VAL A 209 -12.88 -16.47 26.23
N ALA A 210 -12.75 -16.73 24.93
CA ALA A 210 -12.71 -15.70 23.90
C ALA A 210 -13.95 -15.77 23.02
N PHE A 211 -14.92 -14.88 23.27
CA PHE A 211 -16.07 -14.74 22.38
C PHE A 211 -15.68 -13.90 21.17
N ARG A 212 -15.74 -14.49 19.97
CA ARG A 212 -15.55 -13.81 18.69
C ARG A 212 -16.92 -13.38 18.18
N ASN A 213 -17.09 -12.08 17.91
CA ASN A 213 -18.38 -11.54 17.47
C ASN A 213 -18.62 -11.87 15.99
N GLY A 214 -19.03 -13.11 15.72
CA GLY A 214 -19.43 -13.58 14.39
C GLY A 214 -18.25 -13.92 13.47
N PHE A 215 -18.56 -14.05 12.19
CA PHE A 215 -17.59 -14.33 11.14
C PHE A 215 -17.25 -13.02 10.40
N ILE A 216 -15.96 -12.80 10.16
CA ILE A 216 -15.51 -11.80 9.18
C ILE A 216 -15.08 -12.52 7.90
N ASN A 217 -14.78 -11.76 6.85
CA ASN A 217 -14.09 -12.30 5.68
C ASN A 217 -12.59 -12.04 5.83
N THR A 218 -11.90 -12.90 6.58
CA THR A 218 -10.47 -12.76 6.88
C THR A 218 -9.64 -12.81 5.62
N GLY A 219 -9.96 -13.74 4.71
CA GLY A 219 -9.24 -13.91 3.45
C GLY A 219 -9.27 -12.64 2.59
N LEU A 220 -10.46 -12.06 2.42
CA LEU A 220 -10.64 -10.83 1.65
C LEU A 220 -9.94 -9.63 2.31
N ALA A 221 -10.10 -9.45 3.63
CA ALA A 221 -9.46 -8.35 4.33
C ALA A 221 -7.93 -8.41 4.21
N LEU A 222 -7.33 -9.60 4.38
CA LEU A 222 -5.89 -9.78 4.20
C LEU A 222 -5.44 -9.49 2.75
N ILE A 223 -6.18 -9.98 1.75
CA ILE A 223 -5.86 -9.72 0.34
C ILE A 223 -5.97 -8.23 0.00
N ILE A 224 -7.02 -7.54 0.46
CA ILE A 224 -7.16 -6.09 0.26
C ILE A 224 -5.97 -5.37 0.85
N GLY A 225 -5.59 -5.69 2.09
CA GLY A 225 -4.43 -5.06 2.72
C GLY A 225 -3.13 -5.33 1.97
N LEU A 226 -2.94 -6.56 1.50
CA LEU A 226 -1.75 -6.96 0.75
C LEU A 226 -1.64 -6.23 -0.59
N ILE A 227 -2.73 -6.17 -1.36
CA ILE A 227 -2.80 -5.45 -2.63
C ILE A 227 -2.54 -3.96 -2.40
N SER A 228 -3.18 -3.35 -1.40
CA SER A 228 -2.95 -1.94 -1.07
C SER A 228 -1.50 -1.66 -0.68
N SER A 229 -0.86 -2.56 0.05
CA SER A 229 0.56 -2.45 0.41
C SER A 229 1.47 -2.52 -0.82
N PHE A 230 1.19 -3.45 -1.73
CA PHE A 230 1.92 -3.57 -2.99
C PHE A 230 1.76 -2.33 -3.88
N VAL A 231 0.53 -1.88 -4.08
CA VAL A 231 0.24 -0.67 -4.88
C VAL A 231 0.90 0.56 -4.25
N GLY A 232 0.86 0.69 -2.91
CA GLY A 232 1.57 1.73 -2.18
C GLY A 232 3.08 1.75 -2.47
N CYS A 233 3.73 0.58 -2.51
CA CYS A 233 5.14 0.45 -2.87
C CYS A 233 5.42 0.97 -4.29
N ILE A 234 4.61 0.59 -5.27
CA ILE A 234 4.76 1.07 -6.67
C ILE A 234 4.52 2.58 -6.78
N LEU A 235 3.57 3.14 -6.03
CA LEU A 235 3.33 4.58 -6.00
C LEU A 235 4.49 5.37 -5.37
N PHE A 236 5.13 4.85 -4.33
CA PHE A 236 6.34 5.47 -3.79
C PHE A 236 7.53 5.41 -4.75
N LEU A 237 7.67 4.32 -5.51
CA LEU A 237 8.68 4.22 -6.56
C LEU A 237 8.44 5.29 -7.64
N SER A 238 7.20 5.43 -8.11
CA SER A 238 6.86 6.42 -9.13
C SER A 238 7.04 7.85 -8.62
N ALA A 239 6.63 8.14 -7.39
CA ALA A 239 6.85 9.44 -6.75
C ALA A 239 8.36 9.76 -6.60
N SER A 240 9.17 8.79 -6.17
CA SER A 240 10.63 8.97 -6.07
C SER A 240 11.25 9.31 -7.42
N ILE A 241 10.88 8.58 -8.49
CA ILE A 241 11.36 8.85 -9.85
C ILE A 241 10.98 10.27 -10.29
N LEU A 242 9.73 10.70 -10.07
CA LEU A 242 9.28 12.05 -10.43
C LEU A 242 10.05 13.15 -9.69
N ASN A 243 10.30 12.98 -8.39
CA ASN A 243 11.09 13.93 -7.61
C ASN A 243 12.55 13.99 -8.10
N ILE A 244 13.16 12.84 -8.40
CA ILE A 244 14.55 12.78 -8.90
C ILE A 244 14.67 13.47 -10.26
N ILE A 245 13.71 13.26 -11.15
CA ILE A 245 13.67 13.94 -12.46
C ILE A 245 13.64 15.46 -12.28
N MET A 246 12.84 15.98 -11.34
CA MET A 246 12.79 17.41 -11.04
C MET A 246 14.09 17.93 -10.39
N ALA A 247 14.70 17.14 -9.51
CA ALA A 247 15.97 17.51 -8.87
C ALA A 247 17.12 17.67 -9.90
N LYS A 248 17.12 16.85 -10.97
CA LYS A 248 18.11 16.90 -12.05
C LYS A 248 17.90 18.04 -13.04
N ARG A 249 16.70 18.59 -13.16
CA ARG A 249 16.37 19.59 -14.18
C ARG A 249 16.89 21.00 -13.85
N HIS A 250 17.29 21.25 -12.61
CA HIS A 250 17.86 22.52 -12.17
C HIS A 250 19.40 22.55 -12.27
N ASP A 251 20.00 21.71 -13.12
CA ASP A 251 21.36 21.81 -13.66
C ASP A 251 21.30 22.40 -15.08
#